data_AF-A0A444PIW7-F1
#
_entry.id   AF-A0A444PIW7-F1
#
_cell.length_a   1.000
_cell.length_b   1.000
_cell.length_c   1.000
_cell.angle_alpha   90.00
_cell.angle_beta   90.00
_cell.angle_gamma   90.00
#
_symmetry.space_group_name_H-M   'P 1'
#
loop_
_entity.id
_entity.type
_entity.pdbx_description
1 polymer ?
#
loop_
_entity_poly.entity_id
_entity_poly.type
_entity_poly.pdbx_seq_one_letter_code
_entity_poly.pdbx_strand_id
1 'polypeptide(L)'
;MLVAGIKSRPVYTGLTIQPRARRHIFALEGEGAKALLDQQPALDETALSRSEILYVARGSQGTGLDEALRRLGADMFFTAPTIATLLFRLKGSLATAHMGTRLYLSGTEGFIGQAMLVALDYGMDHASVITEHRGSLARRVQCVHCKGVTDDVTTSPFACSHCGLTLLVRDHYSRRLAAFQGVNIDAEEPGSAPDPEELFL
;
A
#
# COMPACT_ATOMS: atom_id res chain seq x y z
N MET A 1 7.60 -19.26 -12.61
CA MET A 1 8.72 -18.43 -13.13
C MET A 1 8.30 -16.96 -13.06
N LEU A 2 8.87 -16.18 -12.15
CA LEU A 2 8.63 -14.74 -12.06
C LEU A 2 9.29 -14.07 -13.28
N VAL A 3 8.51 -13.38 -14.12
CA VAL A 3 9.03 -12.81 -15.37
C VAL A 3 9.56 -11.41 -15.08
N ALA A 4 10.87 -11.21 -15.26
CA ALA A 4 11.50 -9.91 -15.15
C ALA A 4 11.02 -8.96 -16.28
N GLY A 5 10.91 -7.66 -15.98
CA GLY A 5 10.62 -6.64 -16.99
C GLY A 5 9.13 -6.34 -17.27
N ILE A 6 8.20 -6.80 -16.42
CA ILE A 6 6.78 -6.46 -16.56
C ILE A 6 6.55 -4.99 -16.18
N LYS A 7 6.31 -4.16 -17.20
CA LYS A 7 6.12 -2.71 -17.09
C LYS A 7 4.98 -2.27 -16.17
N SER A 8 4.00 -3.15 -15.91
CA SER A 8 2.86 -2.82 -15.06
C SER A 8 3.16 -2.89 -13.57
N ARG A 9 4.27 -3.55 -13.18
CA ARG A 9 4.67 -3.64 -11.76
C ARG A 9 5.04 -2.26 -11.22
N PRO A 10 4.58 -1.92 -10.00
CA PRO A 10 4.99 -0.69 -9.34
C PRO A 10 6.48 -0.76 -8.99
N VAL A 11 7.13 0.41 -8.98
CA VAL A 11 8.51 0.58 -8.52
C VAL A 11 8.48 1.57 -7.37
N TYR A 12 8.99 1.15 -6.22
CA TYR A 12 9.00 1.95 -5.00
C TYR A 12 10.38 2.59 -4.82
N THR A 13 10.46 3.91 -4.99
CA THR A 13 11.74 4.65 -5.03
C THR A 13 12.21 5.14 -3.66
N GLY A 14 11.39 5.00 -2.62
CA GLY A 14 11.66 5.53 -1.29
C GLY A 14 10.93 6.83 -0.99
N LEU A 15 10.78 7.14 0.30
CA LEU A 15 9.95 8.21 0.85
C LEU A 15 10.70 9.55 0.87
N THR A 16 11.17 10.01 -0.28
CA THR A 16 11.92 11.28 -0.34
C THR A 16 11.02 12.48 -0.09
N ILE A 17 11.25 13.18 1.03
CA ILE A 17 10.50 14.39 1.41
C ILE A 17 10.75 15.51 0.40
N GLN A 18 9.67 16.13 -0.06
CA GLN A 18 9.71 17.26 -0.99
C GLN A 18 9.74 18.58 -0.19
N PRO A 19 10.88 19.26 -0.05
CA PRO A 19 11.03 20.40 0.87
C PRO A 19 10.21 21.62 0.47
N ARG A 20 9.81 21.72 -0.81
CA ARG A 20 9.01 22.84 -1.34
C ARG A 20 7.51 22.55 -1.36
N ALA A 21 7.06 21.43 -0.81
CA ALA A 21 5.63 21.12 -0.74
C ALA A 21 4.92 22.12 0.21
N ARG A 22 3.69 22.49 -0.15
CA ARG A 22 2.86 23.37 0.69
C ARG A 22 2.11 22.62 1.77
N ARG A 23 1.89 21.32 1.56
CA ARG A 23 1.21 20.41 2.47
C ARG A 23 1.75 19.00 2.27
N HIS A 24 1.97 18.28 3.36
CA HIS A 24 2.40 16.89 3.34
C HIS A 24 1.29 16.03 3.93
N ILE A 25 0.90 14.98 3.23
CA ILE A 25 -0.01 13.97 3.77
C ILE A 25 0.74 12.65 3.76
N PHE A 26 0.92 12.05 4.92
CA PHE A 26 1.52 10.73 5.08
C PHE A 26 0.42 9.73 5.39
N ALA A 27 0.29 8.70 4.57
CA ALA A 27 -0.57 7.55 4.84
C ALA A 27 0.34 6.32 5.01
N LEU A 28 0.36 5.79 6.22
CA LEU A 28 1.36 4.82 6.68
C LEU A 28 0.67 3.57 7.25
N GLU A 29 1.17 2.39 6.91
CA GLU A 29 0.71 1.11 7.46
C GLU A 29 1.88 0.36 8.11
N GLY A 30 1.69 -0.10 9.35
CA GLY A 30 2.60 -1.01 10.05
C GLY A 30 4.04 -0.51 10.04
N GLU A 31 4.94 -1.30 9.45
CA GLU A 31 6.36 -0.97 9.31
C GLU A 31 6.63 0.20 8.36
N GLY A 32 5.64 0.60 7.56
CA GLY A 32 5.70 1.82 6.74
C GLY A 32 5.96 3.09 7.54
N ALA A 33 5.64 3.09 8.85
CA ALA A 33 6.02 4.16 9.76
C ALA A 33 7.54 4.40 9.80
N LYS A 34 8.34 3.33 9.71
CA LYS A 34 9.81 3.42 9.73
C LYS A 34 10.33 4.27 8.57
N ALA A 35 9.71 4.20 7.40
CA ALA A 35 10.09 5.02 6.24
C ALA A 35 10.00 6.52 6.55
N LEU A 36 8.99 6.97 7.29
CA LEU A 36 8.88 8.36 7.69
C LEU A 36 9.86 8.73 8.80
N LEU A 37 10.05 7.83 9.77
CA LEU A 37 11.00 8.03 10.87
C LEU A 37 12.45 8.13 10.37
N ASP A 38 12.82 7.34 9.35
CA ASP A 38 14.13 7.42 8.68
C ASP A 38 14.35 8.79 8.01
N GLN A 39 13.27 9.50 7.66
CA GLN A 39 13.29 10.83 7.05
C GLN A 39 13.18 11.98 8.06
N GLN A 40 13.18 11.70 9.36
CA GLN A 40 13.11 12.73 10.41
C GLN A 40 14.15 13.86 10.22
N PRO A 41 15.41 13.63 9.81
CA PRO A 41 16.37 14.71 9.57
C PRO A 41 15.97 15.68 8.44
N ALA A 42 15.10 15.27 7.53
CA ALA A 42 14.59 16.08 6.43
C ALA A 42 13.28 16.81 6.77
N LEU A 43 12.71 16.57 7.96
CA LEU A 43 11.46 17.18 8.43
C LEU A 43 11.77 18.26 9.46
N ASP A 44 11.88 19.51 8.99
CA ASP A 44 11.95 20.66 9.89
C ASP A 44 10.58 21.01 10.49
N GLU A 45 10.56 21.94 11.46
CA GLU A 45 9.34 22.40 12.12
C GLU A 45 8.31 22.99 11.14
N THR A 46 8.77 23.60 10.04
CA THR A 46 7.90 24.18 9.01
C THR A 46 7.22 23.09 8.18
N ALA A 47 7.93 22.01 7.85
CA ALA A 47 7.37 20.85 7.17
C ALA A 47 6.36 20.14 8.09
N LEU A 48 6.70 19.93 9.35
CA LEU A 48 5.86 19.24 10.33
C LEU A 48 4.57 20.01 10.62
N SER A 49 4.63 21.33 10.78
CA SER A 49 3.44 22.19 10.92
C SER A 49 2.55 22.26 9.67
N ARG A 50 2.97 21.64 8.56
CA ARG A 50 2.17 21.47 7.32
C ARG A 50 1.89 20.00 7.01
N SER A 51 2.14 19.12 7.97
CA SER A 51 2.07 17.67 7.80
C SER A 51 0.84 17.08 8.49
N GLU A 52 0.15 16.22 7.75
CA GLU A 52 -0.88 15.34 8.26
C GLU A 52 -0.36 13.91 8.22
N ILE A 53 -0.35 13.22 9.36
CA ILE A 53 0.07 11.81 9.45
C ILE A 53 -1.14 10.94 9.78
N LEU A 54 -1.45 10.01 8.89
CA LEU A 54 -2.46 8.98 9.03
C LEU A 54 -1.75 7.64 9.16
N TYR A 55 -1.98 6.93 10.27
CA TYR A 55 -1.28 5.68 10.56
C TYR A 55 -2.25 4.55 10.93
N VAL A 56 -1.99 3.33 10.46
CA VAL A 56 -2.66 2.12 10.92
C VAL A 56 -1.60 1.07 11.28
N ALA A 57 -1.62 0.56 12.51
CA ALA A 57 -0.50 -0.24 13.02
C ALA A 57 -0.46 -1.70 12.52
N ARG A 58 -1.60 -2.33 12.22
CA ARG A 58 -1.68 -3.73 11.71
C ARG A 58 -0.75 -4.70 12.47
N GLY A 59 0.21 -5.33 11.80
CA GLY A 59 1.17 -6.27 12.40
C GLY A 59 2.18 -5.61 13.35
N SER A 60 2.25 -4.29 13.39
CA SER A 60 3.12 -3.51 14.28
C SER A 60 2.38 -2.94 15.50
N GLN A 61 1.19 -3.45 15.83
CA GLN A 61 0.49 -3.05 17.05
C GLN A 61 1.35 -3.32 18.29
N GLY A 62 1.44 -2.33 19.18
CA GLY A 62 2.21 -2.43 20.42
C GLY A 62 3.73 -2.32 20.27
N THR A 63 4.26 -2.03 19.07
CA THR A 63 5.71 -1.84 18.86
C THR A 63 6.19 -0.42 19.16
N GLY A 64 5.30 0.50 19.54
CA GLY A 64 5.66 1.89 19.89
C GLY A 64 5.79 2.85 18.69
N LEU A 65 5.38 2.41 17.48
CA LEU A 65 5.56 3.19 16.26
C LEU A 65 4.60 4.39 16.19
N ASP A 66 3.39 4.25 16.71
CA ASP A 66 2.42 5.34 16.80
C ASP A 66 2.89 6.44 17.77
N GLU A 67 3.47 6.10 18.92
CA GLU A 67 4.06 7.11 19.81
C GLU A 67 5.31 7.75 19.21
N ALA A 68 6.12 7.00 18.46
CA ALA A 68 7.25 7.56 17.72
C ALA A 68 6.79 8.58 16.67
N LEU A 69 5.78 8.24 15.86
CA LEU A 69 5.20 9.16 14.88
C LEU A 69 4.56 10.38 15.54
N ARG A 70 3.84 10.19 16.66
CA ARG A 70 3.23 11.30 17.41
C ARG A 70 4.26 12.30 17.93
N ARG A 71 5.43 11.81 18.37
CA ARG A 71 6.53 12.65 18.85
C ARG A 71 7.18 13.50 17.76
N LEU A 72 6.94 13.22 16.48
CA LEU A 72 7.39 14.10 15.40
C LEU A 72 6.73 15.48 15.46
N GLY A 73 5.56 15.62 16.09
CA GLY A 73 4.91 16.93 16.24
C GLY A 73 4.32 17.48 14.94
N ALA A 74 3.81 16.60 14.06
CA ALA A 74 3.06 17.02 12.88
C ALA A 74 1.77 17.77 13.28
N ASP A 75 1.31 18.68 12.42
CA ASP A 75 0.09 19.49 12.61
C ASP A 75 -1.14 18.61 12.94
N MET A 76 -1.25 17.46 12.28
CA MET A 76 -2.27 16.47 12.58
C MET A 76 -1.68 15.07 12.60
N PHE A 77 -2.02 14.30 13.64
CA PHE A 77 -1.71 12.88 13.75
C PHE A 77 -2.98 12.08 14.08
N PHE A 78 -3.26 11.06 13.28
CA PHE A 78 -4.41 10.17 13.46
C PHE A 78 -4.01 8.70 13.34
N THR A 79 -4.31 7.92 14.38
CA THR A 79 -4.20 6.46 14.35
C THR A 79 -5.55 5.84 14.02
N ALA A 80 -5.62 5.13 12.91
CA ALA A 80 -6.78 4.39 12.45
C ALA A 80 -6.78 2.95 13.01
N PRO A 81 -7.95 2.38 13.36
CA PRO A 81 -8.05 0.99 13.77
C PRO A 81 -7.92 0.00 12.60
N THR A 82 -8.24 0.43 11.37
CA THR A 82 -8.22 -0.42 10.17
C THR A 82 -7.74 0.37 8.94
N ILE A 83 -7.28 -0.35 7.90
CA ILE A 83 -6.97 0.27 6.60
C ILE A 83 -8.19 1.03 6.07
N ALA A 84 -9.38 0.44 6.13
CA ALA A 84 -10.59 1.07 5.61
C ALA A 84 -10.87 2.42 6.28
N THR A 85 -10.69 2.52 7.60
CA THR A 85 -10.82 3.78 8.34
C THR A 85 -9.76 4.80 7.93
N LEU A 86 -8.51 4.36 7.74
CA LEU A 86 -7.43 5.24 7.25
C LEU A 86 -7.75 5.78 5.86
N LEU A 87 -8.16 4.91 4.93
CA LEU A 87 -8.52 5.30 3.56
C LEU A 87 -9.72 6.25 3.55
N PHE A 88 -10.71 6.05 4.43
CA PHE A 88 -11.82 6.99 4.59
C PHE A 88 -11.34 8.36 5.07
N ARG A 89 -10.43 8.40 6.05
CA ARG A 89 -9.83 9.66 6.51
C ARG A 89 -9.03 10.34 5.39
N LEU A 90 -8.22 9.58 4.66
CA LEU A 90 -7.45 10.05 3.52
C LEU A 90 -8.34 10.70 2.45
N LYS A 91 -9.51 10.12 2.14
CA LYS A 91 -10.49 10.75 1.23
C LYS A 91 -10.89 12.15 1.72
N GLY A 92 -11.18 12.30 3.00
CA GLY A 92 -11.49 13.62 3.59
C GLY A 92 -10.33 14.61 3.48
N SER A 93 -9.11 14.16 3.75
CA SER A 93 -7.88 14.96 3.64
C SER A 93 -7.58 15.42 2.22
N LEU A 94 -7.91 14.59 1.22
CA LEU A 94 -7.73 14.89 -0.20
C LEU A 94 -8.86 15.76 -0.76
N ALA A 95 -10.08 15.64 -0.25
CA ALA A 95 -11.22 16.47 -0.66
C ALA A 95 -10.99 17.97 -0.44
N THR A 96 -10.14 18.32 0.53
CA THR A 96 -9.77 19.72 0.85
C THR A 96 -8.34 20.06 0.44
N ALA A 97 -7.65 19.15 -0.26
CA ALA A 97 -6.28 19.38 -0.70
C ALA A 97 -6.21 20.38 -1.87
N HIS A 98 -5.17 21.21 -1.85
CA HIS A 98 -4.89 22.18 -2.93
C HIS A 98 -3.59 21.84 -3.66
N MET A 99 -3.33 22.55 -4.76
CA MET A 99 -2.08 22.46 -5.50
C MET A 99 -0.88 22.72 -4.59
N GLY A 100 0.14 21.88 -4.70
CA GLY A 100 1.31 21.87 -3.82
C GLY A 100 1.23 20.86 -2.66
N THR A 101 0.12 20.10 -2.54
CA THR A 101 0.04 18.91 -1.70
C THR A 101 0.93 17.80 -2.25
N ARG A 102 1.69 17.13 -1.37
CA ARG A 102 2.39 15.87 -1.67
C ARG A 102 1.87 14.76 -0.78
N LEU A 103 1.56 13.62 -1.39
CA LEU A 103 1.10 12.43 -0.71
C LEU A 103 2.25 11.44 -0.60
N TYR A 104 2.45 10.89 0.58
CA TYR A 104 3.51 9.94 0.90
C TYR A 104 2.85 8.66 1.40
N LEU A 105 3.05 7.56 0.67
CA LEU A 105 2.46 6.26 0.99
C LEU A 105 3.56 5.29 1.40
N SER A 106 3.41 4.67 2.55
CA SER A 106 4.35 3.64 2.99
C SER A 106 3.68 2.50 3.74
N GLY A 107 4.08 1.27 3.45
CA GLY A 107 3.47 0.06 4.00
C GLY A 107 3.57 -1.11 3.03
N THR A 108 2.68 -2.09 3.19
CA THR A 108 2.61 -3.24 2.29
C THR A 108 2.17 -2.83 0.89
N GLU A 109 2.49 -3.66 -0.11
CA GLU A 109 2.12 -3.42 -1.51
C GLU A 109 0.60 -3.25 -1.68
N GLY A 110 -0.17 -4.06 -0.95
CA GLY A 110 -1.63 -4.00 -0.91
C GLY A 110 -2.16 -2.68 -0.36
N PHE A 111 -1.56 -2.16 0.71
CA PHE A 111 -1.94 -0.87 1.28
C PHE A 111 -1.60 0.30 0.34
N ILE A 112 -0.37 0.34 -0.17
CA ILE A 112 0.08 1.42 -1.08
C ILE A 112 -0.82 1.48 -2.31
N GLY A 113 -1.13 0.32 -2.90
CA GLY A 113 -2.03 0.26 -4.04
C GLY A 113 -3.43 0.83 -3.73
N GLN A 114 -4.02 0.45 -2.60
CA GLN A 114 -5.35 0.95 -2.21
C GLN A 114 -5.35 2.46 -1.92
N ALA A 115 -4.32 2.99 -1.25
CA ALA A 115 -4.19 4.41 -1.00
C ALA A 115 -3.89 5.21 -2.29
N MET A 116 -3.14 4.63 -3.22
CA MET A 116 -2.91 5.20 -4.56
C MET A 116 -4.22 5.34 -5.33
N LEU A 117 -5.11 4.33 -5.30
CA LEU A 117 -6.43 4.44 -5.92
C LEU A 117 -7.23 5.63 -5.37
N VAL A 118 -7.22 5.81 -4.06
CA VAL A 118 -7.87 6.96 -3.42
C VAL A 118 -7.28 8.27 -3.93
N ALA A 119 -5.96 8.37 -4.09
CA ALA A 119 -5.31 9.58 -4.63
C ALA A 119 -5.74 9.87 -6.07
N LEU A 120 -5.77 8.84 -6.92
CA LEU A 120 -6.15 8.95 -8.32
C LEU A 120 -7.64 9.33 -8.49
N ASP A 121 -8.52 8.81 -7.63
CA ASP A 121 -9.95 9.15 -7.64
C ASP A 121 -10.21 10.64 -7.33
N TYR A 122 -9.29 11.29 -6.61
CA TYR A 122 -9.30 12.74 -6.34
C TYR A 122 -8.48 13.54 -7.36
N GLY A 123 -8.05 12.92 -8.46
CA GLY A 123 -7.34 13.59 -9.56
C GLY A 123 -5.89 13.96 -9.24
N MET A 124 -5.28 13.36 -8.21
CA MET A 124 -3.88 13.59 -7.90
C MET A 124 -2.97 12.96 -8.96
N ASP A 125 -2.02 13.74 -9.49
CA ASP A 125 -1.02 13.22 -10.43
C ASP A 125 -0.07 12.23 -9.76
N HIS A 126 0.35 11.18 -10.49
CA HIS A 126 1.20 10.12 -9.95
C HIS A 126 2.56 10.63 -9.49
N ALA A 127 3.13 11.69 -10.09
CA ALA A 127 4.39 12.27 -9.63
C ALA A 127 4.24 13.08 -8.32
N SER A 128 3.00 13.33 -7.89
CA SER A 128 2.70 13.96 -6.60
C SER A 128 2.58 12.95 -5.46
N VAL A 129 2.62 11.66 -5.78
CA VAL A 129 2.56 10.55 -4.83
C VAL A 129 3.94 9.89 -4.74
N ILE A 130 4.53 9.92 -3.56
CA ILE A 130 5.82 9.31 -3.26
C ILE A 130 5.54 8.03 -2.48
N THR A 131 6.17 6.93 -2.88
CA THR A 131 5.84 5.60 -2.34
C THR A 131 7.08 4.84 -1.90
N GLU A 132 7.01 4.21 -0.73
CA GLU A 132 8.04 3.30 -0.22
C GLU A 132 7.40 2.02 0.30
N HIS A 133 7.87 0.85 -0.16
CA HIS A 133 7.38 -0.42 0.35
C HIS A 133 8.10 -0.82 1.64
N ARG A 134 7.34 -1.19 2.67
CA ARG A 134 7.84 -1.74 3.95
C ARG A 134 6.89 -2.82 4.46
N GLY A 135 7.39 -3.79 5.21
CA GLY A 135 6.57 -4.91 5.69
C GLY A 135 6.56 -6.08 4.72
N SER A 136 5.54 -6.92 4.86
CA SER A 136 5.42 -8.20 4.14
C SER A 136 5.41 -8.02 2.62
N LEU A 137 6.00 -8.99 1.91
CA LEU A 137 5.91 -9.09 0.46
C LEU A 137 4.60 -9.72 -0.04
N ALA A 138 3.70 -10.10 0.87
CA ALA A 138 2.43 -10.73 0.55
C ALA A 138 1.61 -9.88 -0.44
N ARG A 139 1.02 -10.55 -1.41
CA ARG A 139 0.34 -9.90 -2.54
C ARG A 139 -1.16 -9.79 -2.30
N ARG A 140 -1.71 -8.70 -2.80
CA ARG A 140 -3.15 -8.55 -3.04
C ARG A 140 -3.49 -9.08 -4.42
N VAL A 141 -4.35 -10.10 -4.51
CA VAL A 141 -4.61 -10.84 -5.76
C VAL A 141 -6.10 -10.87 -6.11
N GLN A 142 -6.45 -10.38 -7.30
CA GLN A 142 -7.78 -10.51 -7.87
C GLN A 142 -7.91 -11.81 -8.66
N CYS A 143 -8.92 -12.60 -8.35
CA CYS A 143 -9.33 -13.75 -9.14
C CYS A 143 -9.94 -13.30 -10.49
N VAL A 144 -9.39 -13.78 -11.62
CA VAL A 144 -9.97 -13.45 -12.94
C VAL A 144 -11.34 -14.09 -13.16
N HIS A 145 -11.68 -15.17 -12.45
CA HIS A 145 -12.97 -15.86 -12.54
C HIS A 145 -14.07 -15.07 -11.85
N CYS A 146 -14.04 -14.96 -10.51
CA CYS A 146 -15.10 -14.33 -9.72
C CYS A 146 -14.92 -12.83 -9.46
N LYS A 147 -13.76 -12.25 -9.84
CA LYS A 147 -13.36 -10.85 -9.55
C LYS A 147 -13.17 -10.53 -8.06
N GLY A 148 -13.37 -11.49 -7.16
CA GLY A 148 -13.03 -11.39 -5.75
C GLY A 148 -11.53 -11.17 -5.55
N VAL A 149 -11.19 -10.43 -4.49
CA VAL A 149 -9.80 -10.13 -4.13
C VAL A 149 -9.45 -10.82 -2.82
N THR A 150 -8.33 -11.53 -2.83
CA THR A 150 -7.72 -12.11 -1.64
C THR A 150 -6.50 -11.27 -1.29
N ASP A 151 -6.49 -10.70 -0.09
CA ASP A 151 -5.37 -9.96 0.47
C ASP A 151 -4.36 -10.93 1.13
N ASP A 152 -3.16 -10.43 1.43
CA ASP A 152 -2.14 -11.14 2.20
C ASP A 152 -1.75 -12.53 1.65
N VAL A 153 -1.72 -12.70 0.31
CA VAL A 153 -1.33 -13.95 -0.36
C VAL A 153 0.19 -14.13 -0.34
N THR A 154 0.68 -15.17 0.33
CA THR A 154 2.11 -15.51 0.45
C THR A 154 2.57 -16.62 -0.48
N THR A 155 1.64 -17.41 -1.01
CA THR A 155 1.93 -18.61 -1.82
C THR A 155 1.38 -18.53 -3.23
N SER A 156 1.94 -19.36 -4.11
CA SER A 156 1.34 -19.66 -5.41
C SER A 156 1.58 -21.14 -5.76
N PRO A 157 0.55 -21.90 -6.16
CA PRO A 157 -0.85 -21.48 -6.21
C PRO A 157 -1.49 -21.29 -4.81
N PHE A 158 -2.64 -20.60 -4.75
CA PHE A 158 -3.43 -20.41 -3.53
C PHE A 158 -4.92 -20.56 -3.80
N ALA A 159 -5.72 -20.94 -2.79
CA ALA A 159 -7.17 -21.02 -2.92
C ALA A 159 -7.81 -19.62 -2.83
N CYS A 160 -8.60 -19.24 -3.82
CA CYS A 160 -9.34 -17.98 -3.80
C CYS A 160 -10.31 -17.94 -2.61
N SER A 161 -10.20 -16.92 -1.77
CA SER A 161 -11.07 -16.75 -0.58
C SER A 161 -12.56 -16.51 -0.89
N HIS A 162 -12.92 -16.37 -2.17
CA HIS A 162 -14.29 -16.09 -2.62
C HIS A 162 -14.93 -17.30 -3.31
N CYS A 163 -14.24 -17.90 -4.29
CA CYS A 163 -14.79 -18.98 -5.11
C CYS A 163 -14.10 -20.34 -4.92
N GLY A 164 -13.05 -20.41 -4.09
CA GLY A 164 -12.35 -21.66 -3.77
C GLY A 164 -11.42 -22.20 -4.87
N LEU A 165 -11.44 -21.64 -6.08
CA LEU A 165 -10.54 -22.07 -7.16
C LEU A 165 -9.07 -21.86 -6.80
N THR A 166 -8.22 -22.77 -7.27
CA THR A 166 -6.77 -22.76 -7.05
C THR A 166 -6.08 -21.87 -8.07
N LEU A 167 -5.56 -20.73 -7.63
CA LEU A 167 -5.07 -19.67 -8.51
C LEU A 167 -3.54 -19.62 -8.54
N LEU A 168 -2.99 -19.59 -9.75
CA LEU A 168 -1.63 -19.13 -10.03
C LEU A 168 -1.59 -17.59 -9.96
N VAL A 169 -0.69 -17.03 -9.15
CA VAL A 169 -0.47 -15.58 -9.11
C VAL A 169 0.42 -15.15 -10.28
N ARG A 170 -0.14 -14.40 -11.22
CA ARG A 170 0.63 -13.82 -12.33
C ARG A 170 1.30 -12.52 -11.88
N ASP A 171 2.44 -12.19 -12.47
CA ASP A 171 3.13 -10.91 -12.24
C ASP A 171 2.47 -9.70 -12.91
N HIS A 172 1.29 -9.88 -13.52
CA HIS A 172 0.51 -8.78 -14.07
C HIS A 172 -0.19 -7.99 -12.96
N TYR A 173 0.35 -6.81 -12.64
CA TYR A 173 -0.26 -5.87 -11.70
C TYR A 173 -1.25 -4.94 -12.42
N SER A 174 -2.48 -4.84 -11.90
CA SER A 174 -3.50 -3.90 -12.36
C SER A 174 -3.49 -2.65 -11.48
N ARG A 175 -3.01 -1.52 -12.03
CA ARG A 175 -3.03 -0.22 -11.34
C ARG A 175 -4.44 0.23 -10.96
N ARG A 176 -5.42 -0.03 -11.84
CA ARG A 176 -6.84 0.31 -11.61
C ARG A 176 -7.47 -0.45 -10.44
N LEU A 177 -6.97 -1.65 -10.15
CA LEU A 177 -7.54 -2.52 -9.12
C LEU A 177 -6.66 -2.61 -7.87
N ALA A 178 -5.44 -2.08 -7.94
CA ALA A 178 -4.41 -2.25 -6.93
C ALA A 178 -4.22 -3.74 -6.54
N ALA A 179 -4.11 -4.61 -7.53
CA ALA A 179 -3.99 -6.04 -7.32
C ALA A 179 -3.28 -6.75 -8.49
N PHE A 180 -2.61 -7.87 -8.17
CA PHE A 180 -2.16 -8.84 -9.17
C PHE A 180 -3.33 -9.68 -9.68
N GLN A 181 -3.15 -10.31 -10.83
CA GLN A 181 -4.15 -11.24 -11.37
C GLN A 181 -3.84 -12.68 -10.99
N GLY A 182 -4.82 -13.34 -10.37
CA GLY A 182 -4.82 -14.79 -10.13
C GLY A 182 -5.66 -15.50 -11.18
N VAL A 183 -5.10 -16.52 -11.81
CA VAL A 183 -5.77 -17.34 -12.85
C VAL A 183 -5.88 -18.78 -12.38
N ASN A 184 -6.98 -19.47 -12.72
CA ASN A 184 -7.13 -20.87 -12.32
C ASN A 184 -6.01 -21.72 -12.94
N ILE A 185 -5.23 -22.42 -12.10
CA ILE A 185 -4.02 -23.11 -12.53
C ILE A 185 -4.32 -24.47 -13.18
N ASP A 186 -5.39 -25.13 -12.72
CA ASP A 186 -5.79 -26.48 -13.09
C ASP A 186 -7.09 -26.48 -13.92
N ALA A 187 -7.30 -25.41 -14.71
CA ALA A 187 -8.54 -25.22 -15.47
C ALA A 187 -8.79 -26.31 -16.52
N GLU A 188 -7.73 -26.91 -17.05
CA GLU A 188 -7.80 -27.97 -18.06
C GLU A 188 -8.01 -29.36 -17.42
N GLU A 189 -7.41 -29.60 -16.24
CA GLU A 189 -7.52 -30.85 -15.48
C GLU A 189 -7.70 -30.55 -13.99
N PRO A 190 -8.95 -30.37 -13.50
CA PRO A 190 -9.20 -30.01 -12.11
C PRO A 190 -8.58 -30.99 -11.11
N GLY A 191 -7.86 -30.48 -10.11
CA GLY A 191 -7.14 -31.28 -9.11
C GLY A 191 -5.69 -31.60 -9.47
N SER A 192 -5.22 -31.21 -10.66
CA SER A 192 -3.81 -31.35 -11.07
C SER A 192 -2.88 -30.23 -10.56
N ALA A 193 -3.41 -29.29 -9.76
CA ALA A 193 -2.64 -28.17 -9.26
C ALA A 193 -1.41 -28.64 -8.46
N PRO A 194 -0.22 -28.05 -8.69
CA PRO A 194 0.96 -28.34 -7.89
C PRO A 194 0.79 -27.84 -6.45
N ASP A 195 1.61 -28.36 -5.54
CA ASP A 195 1.64 -27.91 -4.16
C ASP A 195 1.98 -26.39 -4.07
N PRO A 196 1.36 -25.65 -3.13
CA PRO A 196 1.68 -24.24 -2.90
C PRO A 196 3.15 -24.00 -2.55
N GLU A 197 3.80 -23.10 -3.29
CA GLU A 197 5.14 -22.62 -2.98
C GLU A 197 5.07 -21.24 -2.28
N GLU A 198 5.86 -21.04 -1.22
CA GLU A 198 6.02 -19.73 -0.58
C GLU A 198 6.90 -18.82 -1.45
N LEU A 199 6.28 -17.88 -2.15
CA LEU A 199 6.96 -16.99 -3.10
C LEU A 199 6.99 -15.52 -2.65
N PHE A 200 6.17 -15.15 -1.66
CA PHE A 200 5.94 -13.75 -1.27
C PHE A 200 6.05 -13.56 0.25
N LEU A 201 7.24 -13.84 0.79
CA LEU A 201 7.58 -13.67 2.21
C LEU A 201 8.16 -12.30 2.50
#